data_AF-A0AAV8P1Y4-F1
#
_entry.id   AF-A0AAV8P1Y4-F1
#
_cell.length_a   1.000
_cell.length_b   1.000
_cell.length_c   1.000
_cell.angle_alpha   90.00
_cell.angle_beta   90.00
_cell.angle_gamma   90.00
#
_symmetry.space_group_name_H-M   'P 1'
#
loop_
_entity.id
_entity.type
_entity.pdbx_description
1 polymer ?
#
loop_
_entity_poly.entity_id
_entity_poly.type
_entity_poly.pdbx_seq_one_letter_code
_entity_poly.pdbx_strand_id
1 'polypeptide(L)'
;MPRSYHVLLFFSLVLMLRCHGTSSTLLWSYCPHDANYTTNSTFQTNLNLLLLLASLSSSAAAAATGYSNSTEGLSSDQVHDLALGRGDVSSAVCQT
;
A
#
# COMPACT_ATOMS: atom_id res chain seq x y z
N MET A 1 19.05 29.05 -34.95
CA MET A 1 18.05 28.10 -34.41
C MET A 1 18.57 27.24 -33.23
N PRO A 2 19.17 27.78 -32.14
CA PRO A 2 19.55 26.97 -30.96
C PRO A 2 18.64 27.17 -29.72
N ARG A 3 17.85 28.25 -29.65
CA ARG A 3 17.07 28.59 -28.43
C ARG A 3 15.89 27.65 -28.15
N SER A 4 15.26 27.11 -29.19
CA SER A 4 14.09 26.21 -29.04
C SER A 4 14.48 24.82 -28.50
N TYR A 5 15.64 24.31 -28.90
CA TYR A 5 16.16 23.01 -28.44
C TYR A 5 16.42 23.00 -26.93
N HIS A 6 17.01 24.07 -26.38
CA HIS A 6 17.24 24.15 -24.93
C HIS A 6 15.94 24.20 -24.14
N VAL A 7 14.90 24.86 -24.65
CA VAL A 7 13.58 24.90 -24.02
C VAL A 7 12.92 23.52 -24.05
N LEU A 8 12.97 22.83 -25.19
CA LEU A 8 12.45 21.46 -25.33
C LEU A 8 13.21 20.46 -24.45
N LEU A 9 14.54 20.59 -24.35
CA LEU A 9 15.38 19.73 -23.54
C LEU A 9 15.14 19.97 -22.04
N PHE A 10 14.97 21.23 -21.62
CA PHE A 10 14.59 21.56 -20.25
C PHE A 10 13.20 21.03 -19.91
N PHE A 11 12.21 21.19 -20.80
CA PHE A 11 10.86 20.65 -20.61
C PHE A 11 10.85 19.12 -20.52
N SER A 12 11.63 18.44 -21.37
CA SER A 12 11.82 16.99 -21.32
C SER A 12 12.48 16.54 -20.01
N LEU A 13 13.50 17.27 -19.54
CA LEU A 13 14.17 16.98 -18.27
C LEU A 13 13.22 17.10 -17.07
N VAL A 14 12.38 18.14 -17.05
CA VAL A 14 11.35 18.34 -16.00
C VAL A 14 10.29 17.24 -16.04
N LEU A 15 9.93 16.75 -17.23
CA LEU A 15 8.97 15.64 -17.38
C LEU A 15 9.54 14.30 -16.90
N MET A 16 10.83 14.03 -17.17
CA MET A 16 11.52 12.82 -16.67
C MET A 16 11.68 12.84 -15.14
N LEU A 17 11.84 14.03 -14.54
CA LEU A 17 11.89 14.19 -13.08
C LEU A 17 10.58 13.83 -12.36
N ARG A 18 9.47 13.68 -13.09
CA ARG A 18 8.14 13.32 -12.56
C ARG A 18 7.86 11.81 -12.60
N CYS A 19 8.70 11.02 -13.26
CA CYS A 19 8.49 9.58 -13.39
C CYS A 19 9.16 8.82 -12.22
N HIS A 20 8.51 8.82 -11.06
CA HIS A 20 8.80 7.82 -10.03
C HIS A 20 7.84 6.65 -10.26
N GLY A 21 8.30 5.64 -11.01
CA GLY A 21 7.61 4.35 -11.03
C GLY A 21 7.86 3.66 -9.70
N THR A 22 6.89 3.65 -8.80
CA THR A 22 6.94 2.81 -7.60
C THR A 22 6.56 1.38 -8.01
N SER A 23 7.53 0.64 -8.52
CA SER A 23 7.36 -0.81 -8.68
C SER A 23 7.59 -1.46 -7.32
N SER A 24 6.51 -1.83 -6.64
CA SER A 24 6.57 -2.66 -5.45
C SER A 24 6.79 -4.12 -5.87
N THR A 25 8.02 -4.59 -5.80
CA THR A 25 8.33 -6.02 -5.95
C THR A 25 8.05 -6.73 -4.64
N LEU A 26 7.17 -7.73 -4.64
CA LEU A 26 6.94 -8.58 -3.47
C LEU A 26 8.26 -9.24 -3.06
N LEU A 27 8.77 -8.88 -1.88
CA LEU A 27 10.02 -9.43 -1.35
C LEU A 27 9.80 -10.81 -0.73
N TRP A 28 8.69 -10.97 -0.01
CA TRP A 28 8.37 -12.20 0.72
C TRP A 28 6.88 -12.25 1.07
N SER A 29 6.34 -13.46 1.17
CA SER A 29 5.00 -13.74 1.69
C SER A 29 5.00 -15.01 2.53
N TYR A 30 4.12 -15.07 3.52
CA TYR A 30 3.97 -16.23 4.39
C TYR A 30 2.50 -16.49 4.68
N CYS A 31 2.08 -17.71 4.36
CA CYS A 31 0.76 -18.25 4.64
C CYS A 31 0.95 -19.60 5.34
N PRO A 32 0.63 -19.72 6.65
CA PRO A 32 0.73 -20.98 7.36
C PRO A 32 -0.22 -22.03 6.76
N HIS A 33 0.22 -23.30 6.68
CA HIS A 33 -0.61 -24.36 6.10
C HIS A 33 -1.68 -24.89 7.06
N ASP A 34 -1.47 -24.74 8.36
CA ASP A 34 -2.30 -25.22 9.46
C ASP A 34 -3.27 -24.15 10.01
N ALA A 35 -3.30 -22.96 9.40
CA ALA A 35 -4.13 -21.82 9.81
C ALA A 35 -5.25 -21.52 8.79
N ASN A 36 -5.97 -22.54 8.32
CA ASN A 36 -7.08 -22.36 7.39
C ASN A 36 -8.38 -21.99 8.13
N TYR A 37 -9.18 -21.10 7.54
CA TYR A 37 -10.54 -20.80 8.00
C TYR A 37 -11.59 -21.48 7.12
N THR A 38 -12.80 -21.65 7.66
CA THR A 38 -13.92 -22.25 6.93
C THR A 38 -14.51 -21.27 5.92
N THR A 39 -14.74 -21.72 4.69
CA THR A 39 -15.42 -20.92 3.66
C THR A 39 -16.83 -20.50 4.10
N ASN A 40 -17.23 -19.27 3.80
CA ASN A 40 -18.46 -18.59 4.22
C ASN A 40 -18.60 -18.40 5.74
N SER A 41 -17.49 -18.46 6.49
CA SER A 41 -17.49 -18.12 7.92
C SER A 41 -17.64 -16.61 8.16
N THR A 42 -17.99 -16.27 9.39
CA THR A 42 -17.93 -14.88 9.89
C THR A 42 -16.50 -14.34 9.80
N PHE A 43 -15.50 -15.13 10.17
CA PHE A 43 -14.08 -14.80 9.97
C PHE A 43 -13.78 -14.39 8.52
N GLN A 44 -14.25 -15.13 7.51
CA GLN A 44 -14.05 -14.76 6.10
C GLN A 44 -14.68 -13.40 5.77
N THR A 45 -15.89 -13.16 6.26
CA THR A 45 -16.58 -11.87 6.05
C THR A 45 -15.79 -10.73 6.68
N ASN A 46 -15.32 -10.89 7.92
CA ASN A 46 -14.52 -9.88 8.62
C ASN A 46 -13.17 -9.65 7.92
N LEU A 47 -12.52 -10.71 7.45
CA LEU A 47 -11.28 -10.61 6.67
C LEU A 47 -11.48 -9.82 5.37
N ASN A 48 -12.55 -10.09 4.63
CA ASN A 48 -12.86 -9.36 3.40
C ASN A 48 -13.16 -7.87 3.68
N LEU A 49 -13.91 -7.57 4.74
CA LEU A 49 -14.18 -6.19 5.16
C LEU A 49 -12.87 -5.47 5.52
N LEU A 50 -12.04 -6.11 6.34
CA LEU A 50 -10.78 -5.54 6.77
C LEU A 50 -9.80 -5.34 5.61
N LEU A 51 -9.74 -6.24 4.63
CA LEU A 51 -8.92 -6.06 3.43
C LEU A 51 -9.41 -4.90 2.54
N LEU A 52 -10.73 -4.74 2.42
CA LEU A 52 -11.30 -3.59 1.73
C LEU A 52 -10.96 -2.29 2.43
N LEU A 53 -11.02 -2.26 3.77
CA LEU A 53 -10.57 -1.12 4.57
C LEU A 53 -9.06 -0.90 4.43
N ALA A 54 -8.25 -1.95 4.51
CA ALA A 54 -6.79 -1.87 4.46
C ALA A 54 -6.28 -1.30 3.13
N SER A 55 -6.90 -1.70 2.02
CA SER A 55 -6.55 -1.17 0.69
C SER A 55 -6.86 0.31 0.51
N LEU A 56 -7.84 0.86 1.23
CA LEU A 56 -8.25 2.27 1.11
C LEU A 56 -7.70 3.19 2.21
N SER A 57 -7.77 2.76 3.48
CA SER A 57 -7.53 3.62 4.65
C SER A 57 -6.23 3.30 5.38
N SER A 58 -5.85 2.03 5.51
CA SER A 58 -4.62 1.63 6.20
C SER A 58 -3.39 2.09 5.41
N SER A 59 -3.40 1.93 4.08
CA SER A 59 -2.38 2.50 3.18
C SER A 59 -2.25 4.03 3.30
N ALA A 60 -3.37 4.74 3.35
CA ALA A 60 -3.40 6.20 3.48
C ALA A 60 -2.94 6.68 4.87
N ALA A 61 -3.35 5.98 5.93
CA ALA A 61 -2.96 6.28 7.30
C ALA A 61 -1.48 5.97 7.52
N ALA A 62 -1.00 4.78 7.10
CA ALA A 62 0.41 4.43 7.14
C ALA A 62 1.27 5.40 6.33
N ALA A 63 0.77 5.95 5.23
CA ALA A 63 1.48 6.99 4.50
C ALA A 63 1.58 8.33 5.24
N ALA A 64 0.64 8.64 6.12
CA ALA A 64 0.65 9.87 6.92
C ALA A 64 1.50 9.75 8.18
N THR A 65 1.45 8.61 8.86
CA THR A 65 2.07 8.40 10.19
C THR A 65 3.23 7.42 10.16
N GLY A 66 3.47 6.74 9.04
CA GLY A 66 4.40 5.62 8.91
C GLY A 66 3.82 4.27 9.36
N TYR A 67 2.65 4.25 10.01
CA TYR A 67 2.08 3.03 10.62
C TYR A 67 0.56 3.12 10.79
N SER A 68 -0.13 2.00 10.55
CA SER A 68 -1.54 1.82 10.90
C SER A 68 -1.83 0.40 11.38
N ASN A 69 -2.85 0.29 12.23
CA ASN A 69 -3.47 -0.98 12.57
C ASN A 69 -4.99 -0.86 12.49
N SER A 70 -5.65 -1.98 12.23
CA SER A 70 -7.11 -2.06 12.21
C SER A 70 -7.54 -3.44 12.67
N THR A 71 -8.77 -3.56 13.15
CA THR A 71 -9.29 -4.82 13.67
C THR A 71 -10.77 -4.89 13.36
N GLU A 72 -11.21 -6.03 12.84
CA GLU A 72 -12.61 -6.30 12.54
C GLU A 72 -13.04 -7.61 13.20
N GLY A 73 -14.28 -7.66 13.67
CA GLY A 73 -14.82 -8.84 14.34
C GLY A 73 -14.46 -8.97 15.82
N LEU A 74 -14.94 -10.07 16.42
CA LEU A 74 -14.86 -10.37 17.85
C LEU A 74 -14.55 -11.84 18.07
N SER A 75 -13.95 -12.15 19.22
CA SER A 75 -13.67 -13.53 19.67
C SER A 75 -12.91 -14.33 18.60
N SER A 76 -13.41 -15.51 18.20
CA SER A 76 -12.76 -16.38 17.21
C SER A 76 -12.82 -15.85 15.77
N ASP A 77 -13.67 -14.87 15.48
CA ASP A 77 -13.83 -14.30 14.15
C ASP A 77 -13.08 -12.96 13.98
N GLN A 78 -12.28 -12.59 14.99
CA GLN A 78 -11.50 -11.34 14.96
C GLN A 78 -10.31 -11.43 14.00
N VAL A 79 -10.11 -10.38 13.22
CA VAL A 79 -9.01 -10.24 12.25
C VAL A 79 -8.28 -8.94 12.53
N HIS A 80 -6.95 -8.98 12.48
CA HIS A 80 -6.09 -7.80 12.65
C HIS A 80 -5.35 -7.49 11.36
N ASP A 81 -5.23 -6.19 11.04
CA ASP A 81 -4.45 -5.64 9.94
C ASP A 81 -3.36 -4.74 10.49
N LEU A 82 -2.21 -4.73 9.82
CA LEU A 82 -1.07 -3.89 10.13
C LEU A 82 -0.39 -3.47 8.83
N ALA A 83 -0.22 -2.16 8.64
CA ALA A 83 0.57 -1.61 7.55
C ALA A 83 1.69 -0.73 8.11
N LEU A 84 2.88 -0.89 7.54
CA LEU A 84 4.09 -0.16 7.91
C LEU A 84 4.72 0.46 6.66
N GLY A 85 4.79 1.79 6.64
CA GLY A 85 5.52 2.53 5.63
C GLY A 85 7.01 2.53 5.92
N ARG A 86 7.83 2.52 4.86
CA ARG A 86 9.26 2.80 5.02
C ARG A 86 9.44 4.26 5.47
N GLY A 87 10.25 4.49 6.50
CA GLY A 87 10.45 5.83 7.07
C GLY A 87 11.27 6.80 6.21
N ASP A 88 11.92 6.30 5.15
CA ASP A 88 12.78 7.07 4.24
C ASP A 88 12.10 7.44 2.91
N VAL A 89 10.82 7.08 2.72
CA VAL A 89 10.07 7.39 1.50
C VAL A 89 8.97 8.42 1.74
N SER A 90 8.50 9.07 0.67
CA SER A 90 7.39 9.99 0.76
C SER A 90 6.06 9.25 0.99
N SER A 91 5.07 9.96 1.55
CA SER A 91 3.72 9.44 1.74
C SER A 91 3.12 8.91 0.43
N ALA A 92 3.32 9.61 -0.69
CA ALA A 92 2.86 9.17 -2.00
C ALA A 92 3.45 7.81 -2.43
N VAL A 93 4.72 7.56 -2.11
CA VAL A 93 5.37 6.26 -2.38
C VAL A 93 4.88 5.17 -1.42
N CYS A 94 4.48 5.53 -0.20
CA CYS A 94 3.92 4.59 0.77
C CYS A 94 2.48 4.15 0.44
N GLN A 95 1.73 4.95 -0.34
CA GLN A 95 0.34 4.64 -0.73
C GLN A 95 0.23 3.73 -1.96
N THR A 96 1.32 3.54 -2.69
CA THR A 96 1.39 2.76 -3.94
C THR A 96 1.96 1.37 -3.72
#